data_AF-A0A2K5PHM8-F1
#
_entry.id   AF-A0A2K5PHM8-F1
#
_cell.length_a   1.000
_cell.length_b   1.000
_cell.length_c   1.000
_cell.angle_alpha   90.00
_cell.angle_beta   90.00
_cell.angle_gamma   90.00
#
_symmetry.space_group_name_H-M   'P 1'
#
loop_
_entity.id
_entity.type
_entity.pdbx_description
1 polymer ?
#
loop_
_entity_poly.entity_id
_entity_poly.type
_entity_poly.pdbx_seq_one_letter_code
_entity_poly.pdbx_strand_id
1 'polypeptide(L)'
;MVHMNVLADALKSINNAENRGKCQVLIRPCSKVIVRFLTVMTKHGYIGEFEITDDHRAGKIVVNLTGRLNKCGVISPRFDVQLKDLEKWQNNLLPSRQFGFTVLTTSAGMMDHEEARRKHTGGKILGFFFQGCNTYIYKKSASWKKKKKNQKESQRINLLLRFKK
;
A
#
# COMPACT_ATOMS: atom_id res chain seq x y z
N MET A 1 -1.50 -21.67 -8.59
CA MET A 1 -2.04 -20.30 -8.74
C MET A 1 -0.91 -19.43 -9.28
N VAL A 2 -1.15 -18.62 -10.32
CA VAL A 2 -0.10 -17.82 -10.99
C VAL A 2 0.07 -16.47 -10.29
N HIS A 3 1.29 -16.13 -9.91
CA HIS A 3 1.62 -14.84 -9.29
C HIS A 3 1.95 -13.80 -10.37
N MET A 4 1.06 -12.82 -10.58
CA MET A 4 1.25 -11.77 -11.60
C MET A 4 2.14 -10.63 -11.13
N ASN A 5 2.05 -10.24 -9.86
CA ASN A 5 2.86 -9.16 -9.29
C ASN A 5 3.28 -9.48 -7.86
N VAL A 6 4.51 -9.98 -7.73
CA VAL A 6 5.10 -10.40 -6.47
C VAL A 6 5.14 -9.28 -5.42
N LEU A 7 5.38 -8.03 -5.84
CA LEU A 7 5.40 -6.88 -4.92
C LEU A 7 4.01 -6.60 -4.33
N ALA A 8 2.95 -6.77 -5.13
CA ALA A 8 1.58 -6.55 -4.66
C ALA A 8 1.18 -7.59 -3.61
N ASP A 9 1.54 -8.85 -3.83
CA ASP A 9 1.28 -9.94 -2.88
C ASP A 9 2.05 -9.73 -1.56
N ALA A 10 3.30 -9.27 -1.64
CA ALA A 10 4.13 -8.95 -0.48
C ALA A 10 3.54 -7.80 0.35
N LEU A 11 3.25 -6.64 -0.27
CA LEU A 11 2.68 -5.50 0.44
C LEU A 11 1.28 -5.79 0.99
N LYS A 12 0.47 -6.59 0.28
CA LYS A 12 -0.84 -7.03 0.78
C LYS A 12 -0.70 -7.89 2.04
N SER A 13 0.30 -8.77 2.09
CA SER A 13 0.60 -9.62 3.24
C SER A 13 1.03 -8.78 4.45
N ILE A 14 1.89 -7.78 4.24
CA ILE A 14 2.30 -6.81 5.28
C ILE A 14 1.08 -6.05 5.80
N ASN A 15 0.28 -5.46 4.91
CA ASN A 15 -0.91 -4.69 5.31
C ASN A 15 -1.91 -5.54 6.10
N ASN A 16 -2.09 -6.81 5.74
CA ASN A 16 -2.99 -7.71 6.46
C ASN A 16 -2.46 -8.10 7.84
N ALA A 17 -1.14 -8.24 7.99
CA ALA A 17 -0.52 -8.57 9.26
C ALA A 17 -0.53 -7.38 10.24
N GLU A 18 -0.23 -6.17 9.75
CA GLU A 18 -0.35 -4.92 10.52
C GLU A 18 -1.79 -4.71 10.99
N ASN A 19 -2.77 -4.88 10.10
CA ASN A 19 -4.18 -4.76 10.48
C ASN A 19 -4.65 -5.83 11.50
N ARG A 20 -3.92 -6.94 11.62
CA ARG A 20 -4.15 -7.98 12.64
C ARG A 20 -3.31 -7.77 13.90
N GLY A 21 -2.41 -6.79 13.92
CA GLY A 21 -1.50 -6.52 15.05
C GLY A 21 -0.41 -7.59 15.23
N LYS A 22 0.02 -8.25 14.15
CA LYS A 22 1.14 -9.20 14.22
C LYS A 22 2.47 -8.45 14.31
N CYS A 23 3.40 -8.94 15.13
CA CYS A 23 4.75 -8.36 15.25
C CYS A 23 5.67 -8.70 14.07
N GLN A 24 5.39 -9.78 13.33
CA GLN A 24 6.25 -10.25 12.25
C GLN A 24 5.46 -10.78 11.05
N VAL A 25 6.06 -10.66 9.86
CA VAL A 25 5.51 -11.17 8.60
C VAL A 25 6.53 -11.97 7.84
N LEU A 26 6.12 -13.14 7.39
CA LEU A 26 6.86 -13.93 6.44
C LEU A 26 6.36 -13.66 5.02
N ILE A 27 7.26 -13.25 4.13
CA ILE A 27 6.98 -12.99 2.71
C ILE A 27 7.67 -14.06 1.87
N ARG A 28 6.90 -14.64 0.93
CA ARG A 28 7.37 -15.56 -0.11
C ARG A 28 6.71 -15.19 -1.42
N PRO A 29 7.44 -15.09 -2.55
CA PRO A 29 8.90 -15.21 -2.74
C PRO A 29 9.69 -13.90 -2.48
N CYS A 30 11.01 -14.00 -2.27
CA CYS A 30 11.92 -12.87 -2.16
C CYS A 30 12.29 -12.33 -3.56
N SER A 31 12.28 -11.00 -3.73
CA SER A 31 12.75 -10.37 -4.96
C SER A 31 13.55 -9.10 -4.66
N LYS A 32 14.51 -8.76 -5.53
CA LYS A 32 15.34 -7.54 -5.39
C LYS A 32 14.49 -6.27 -5.29
N VAL A 33 13.34 -6.24 -5.97
CA VAL A 33 12.39 -5.14 -5.93
C VAL A 33 11.76 -5.00 -4.53
N ILE A 34 11.35 -6.11 -3.92
CA ILE A 34 10.79 -6.10 -2.56
C ILE A 34 11.85 -5.65 -1.55
N VAL A 35 13.08 -6.19 -1.63
CA VAL A 35 14.17 -5.83 -0.72
C VAL A 35 14.48 -4.33 -0.80
N ARG A 36 14.59 -3.78 -2.02
CA ARG A 36 14.80 -2.33 -2.21
C ARG A 36 13.63 -1.50 -1.69
N PHE A 37 12.40 -1.95 -1.91
CA PHE A 37 11.21 -1.26 -1.39
C PHE A 37 11.16 -1.25 0.14
N LEU A 38 11.43 -2.40 0.77
CA LEU A 38 11.53 -2.51 2.23
C LEU A 38 12.65 -1.65 2.80
N THR A 39 13.79 -1.56 2.10
CA THR A 39 14.89 -0.67 2.49
C THR A 39 14.43 0.80 2.56
N VAL A 40 13.65 1.27 1.58
CA VAL A 40 13.07 2.62 1.60
C VAL A 40 12.11 2.78 2.79
N MET A 41 11.30 1.77 3.11
CA MET A 41 10.40 1.82 4.26
C MET A 41 11.14 1.85 5.61
N THR A 42 12.25 1.10 5.73
CA THR A 42 13.10 1.11 6.93
C THR A 42 13.82 2.45 7.10
N LYS A 43 14.31 3.07 6.02
CA LYS A 43 14.92 4.41 6.07
C LYS A 43 14.00 5.47 6.70
N HIS A 44 12.70 5.39 6.41
CA HIS A 44 11.70 6.30 6.97
C HIS A 44 11.10 5.82 8.30
N GLY A 45 11.55 4.67 8.84
CA GLY A 45 11.14 4.18 10.17
C GLY A 45 9.71 3.64 10.27
N TYR A 46 9.13 3.16 9.16
CA TYR A 46 7.80 2.54 9.13
C TYR A 46 7.81 1.07 9.52
N ILE A 47 8.88 0.39 9.15
CA ILE A 47 9.14 -1.02 9.38
C ILE A 47 10.45 -1.11 10.16
N GLY A 48 10.57 -2.12 11.02
CA GLY A 48 11.83 -2.44 11.68
C GLY A 48 12.83 -3.11 10.74
N GLU A 49 13.68 -3.92 11.34
CA GLU A 49 14.64 -4.74 10.61
C GLU A 49 13.92 -5.87 9.84
N PHE A 50 14.53 -6.27 8.73
CA PHE A 50 14.08 -7.42 7.96
C PHE A 50 15.25 -8.34 7.68
N GLU A 51 14.99 -9.63 7.73
CA GLU A 51 15.97 -10.68 7.50
C GLU A 51 15.63 -11.42 6.22
N ILE A 52 16.66 -11.74 5.43
CA ILE A 52 16.52 -12.55 4.23
C ILE A 52 17.00 -13.96 4.58
N THR A 53 16.10 -14.93 4.51
CA THR A 53 16.42 -16.35 4.66
C THR A 53 16.50 -16.99 3.29
N ASP A 54 17.57 -17.75 3.03
CA ASP A 54 17.73 -18.48 1.77
C ASP A 54 17.26 -19.94 1.91
N ASP A 55 16.46 -20.39 0.95
CA ASP A 55 15.95 -21.76 0.85
C ASP A 55 16.43 -22.46 -0.42
N HIS A 56 17.44 -21.91 -1.10
CA HIS A 56 17.94 -22.35 -2.41
C HIS A 56 16.88 -22.33 -3.53
N ARG A 57 15.71 -21.71 -3.28
CA ARG A 57 14.61 -21.55 -4.25
C ARG A 57 14.45 -20.08 -4.61
N ALA A 58 13.45 -19.42 -4.02
CA ALA A 58 13.14 -18.02 -4.26
C ALA A 58 13.35 -17.14 -3.01
N GLY A 59 13.94 -17.72 -1.96
CA GLY A 59 14.14 -17.07 -0.66
C GLY A 59 12.86 -16.66 0.06
N LYS A 60 13.06 -16.26 1.31
CA LYS A 60 12.03 -15.79 2.24
C LYS A 60 12.50 -14.49 2.86
N ILE A 61 11.55 -13.60 3.19
CA ILE A 61 11.85 -12.38 3.94
C ILE A 61 11.02 -12.42 5.22
N VAL A 62 11.68 -12.29 6.36
CA VAL A 62 11.03 -12.06 7.65
C VAL A 62 11.11 -10.57 7.94
N VAL A 63 9.96 -9.93 8.12
CA VAL A 63 9.87 -8.49 8.35
C VAL A 63 9.33 -8.24 9.75
N ASN A 64 10.07 -7.46 10.54
CA ASN A 64 9.63 -7.02 11.86
C ASN A 64 8.77 -5.76 11.74
N LEU A 65 7.55 -5.84 12.25
CA LEU A 65 6.55 -4.78 12.20
C LEU A 65 6.53 -3.99 13.50
N THR A 66 6.51 -2.66 13.39
CA THR A 66 6.48 -1.75 14.55
C THR A 66 5.07 -1.26 14.89
N GLY A 67 4.07 -1.53 14.05
CA GLY A 67 2.69 -1.04 14.26
C GLY A 67 2.44 0.40 13.81
N ARG A 68 3.40 1.04 13.13
CA ARG A 68 3.28 2.42 12.62
C ARG A 68 2.62 2.48 11.24
N LEU A 69 2.63 1.38 10.50
CA LEU A 69 2.15 1.33 9.12
C LEU A 69 0.63 1.20 9.09
N ASN A 70 -0.06 2.18 8.51
CA ASN A 70 -1.52 2.09 8.32
C ASN A 70 -1.87 1.40 6.99
N LYS A 71 -1.25 1.86 5.91
CA LYS A 71 -1.49 1.34 4.56
C LYS A 71 -0.18 1.33 3.77
N CYS A 72 0.09 0.20 3.14
CA CYS A 72 1.01 0.10 2.02
C CYS A 72 0.27 -0.46 0.80
N GLY A 73 0.68 -0.03 -0.39
CA GLY A 73 0.04 -0.45 -1.64
C GLY A 73 0.96 -0.29 -2.84
N VAL A 74 0.76 -1.18 -3.81
CA VAL A 74 1.37 -1.09 -5.14
C VAL A 74 0.38 -0.44 -6.09
N ILE A 75 0.87 0.39 -6.99
CA ILE A 75 0.09 0.95 -8.09
C ILE A 75 0.30 0.06 -9.32
N SER A 76 -0.81 -0.37 -9.90
CA SER A 76 -0.82 -1.22 -11.08
C SER A 76 -1.82 -0.64 -12.09
N PRO A 77 -1.41 -0.36 -13.34
CA PRO A 77 -0.07 -0.50 -13.94
C PRO A 77 0.95 0.53 -13.41
N ARG A 78 2.24 0.31 -13.71
CA ARG A 78 3.33 1.23 -13.32
C ARG A 78 3.39 2.41 -14.30
N PHE A 79 2.72 3.50 -13.94
CA PHE A 79 2.69 4.72 -14.75
C PHE A 79 4.03 5.45 -14.76
N ASP A 80 4.35 6.05 -15.90
CA ASP A 80 5.44 7.01 -16.03
C ASP A 80 5.02 8.34 -15.41
N VAL A 81 5.88 8.90 -14.57
CA VAL A 81 5.65 10.13 -13.80
C VAL A 81 6.78 11.09 -14.04
N GLN A 82 6.45 12.25 -14.61
CA GLN A 82 7.34 13.39 -14.70
C GLN A 82 7.31 14.20 -13.40
N LEU A 83 8.33 15.05 -13.18
CA LEU A 83 8.40 15.93 -12.01
C LEU A 83 7.17 16.84 -11.87
N LYS A 84 6.60 17.28 -13.01
CA LYS A 84 5.39 18.12 -13.06
C LYS A 84 4.15 17.39 -12.55
N ASP A 85 4.03 16.09 -12.87
CA ASP A 85 2.88 15.28 -12.50
C ASP A 85 2.97 14.72 -11.08
N LEU A 86 4.15 14.79 -10.46
CA LEU A 86 4.40 14.21 -9.15
C LEU A 86 3.45 14.76 -8.08
N GLU A 87 3.17 16.06 -8.12
CA GLU A 87 2.26 16.73 -7.18
C GLU A 87 0.81 16.25 -7.32
N LYS A 88 0.37 16.00 -8.56
CA LYS A 88 -0.95 15.40 -8.84
C LYS A 88 -1.05 13.99 -8.25
N TRP A 89 0.00 13.19 -8.39
CA TRP A 89 0.04 11.84 -7.80
C TRP A 89 0.06 11.87 -6.27
N GLN A 90 0.83 12.77 -5.67
CA GLN A 90 0.86 12.96 -4.20
C GLN A 90 -0.53 13.29 -3.66
N ASN A 91 -1.24 14.26 -4.25
CA ASN A 91 -2.58 14.66 -3.79
C ASN A 91 -3.62 13.54 -3.92
N ASN A 92 -3.45 12.64 -4.90
CA ASN A 92 -4.39 11.54 -5.13
C ASN A 92 -4.13 10.32 -4.22
N LEU A 93 -2.86 10.06 -3.89
CA LEU A 93 -2.44 8.84 -3.20
C LEU A 93 -2.24 9.03 -1.70
N LEU A 94 -1.71 10.19 -1.30
CA LEU A 94 -1.35 10.47 0.08
C LEU A 94 -2.50 11.17 0.80
N PRO A 95 -2.71 10.88 2.10
CA PRO A 95 -3.77 11.52 2.88
C PRO A 95 -3.49 13.01 3.16
N SER A 96 -2.21 13.40 3.20
CA SER A 96 -1.77 14.78 3.43
C SER A 96 -0.39 14.98 2.81
N ARG A 97 -0.02 16.23 2.50
CA ARG A 97 1.30 16.59 1.95
C ARG A 97 2.45 16.32 2.91
N GLN A 98 2.18 16.33 4.21
CA GLN A 98 3.18 16.10 5.26
C GLN A 98 3.36 14.61 5.61
N PHE A 99 2.41 13.75 5.21
CA PHE A 99 2.36 12.36 5.67
C PHE A 99 2.30 11.38 4.53
N GLY A 100 3.31 10.52 4.49
CA GLY A 100 3.41 9.40 3.57
C GLY A 100 4.38 9.65 2.43
N PHE A 101 4.79 8.56 1.81
CA PHE A 101 5.77 8.56 0.74
C PHE A 101 5.27 7.77 -0.44
N THR A 102 5.45 8.34 -1.63
CA THR A 102 5.35 7.63 -2.89
C THR A 102 6.74 7.14 -3.30
N VAL A 103 6.83 5.88 -3.72
CA VAL A 103 8.06 5.25 -4.19
C VAL A 103 8.08 5.19 -5.70
N LEU A 104 9.20 5.62 -6.28
CA LEU A 104 9.44 5.69 -7.71
C LEU A 104 10.64 4.80 -8.07
N THR A 105 10.60 4.20 -9.26
CA THR A 105 11.79 3.66 -9.93
C THR A 105 12.31 4.70 -10.91
N THR A 106 13.49 5.23 -10.64
CA THR A 106 14.19 6.14 -11.53
C THR A 106 15.41 5.43 -12.12
N SER A 107 16.09 6.05 -13.08
CA SER A 107 17.38 5.57 -13.61
C SER A 107 18.46 5.46 -12.52
N ALA A 108 18.43 6.35 -11.52
CA ALA A 108 19.33 6.33 -10.37
C ALA A 108 18.91 5.34 -9.27
N GLY A 109 17.85 4.55 -9.50
CA GLY A 109 17.38 3.50 -8.58
C GLY A 109 15.99 3.77 -7.99
N MET A 110 15.62 2.95 -7.01
CA MET A 110 14.37 3.12 -6.26
C MET A 110 14.56 4.15 -5.17
N MET A 111 13.69 5.16 -5.16
CA MET A 111 13.75 6.28 -4.22
C MET A 111 12.34 6.78 -3.91
N ASP A 112 12.24 7.53 -2.83
CA ASP A 112 11.05 8.29 -2.51
C ASP A 112 10.92 9.53 -3.41
N HIS A 113 9.72 10.07 -3.43
CA HIS A 113 9.38 11.25 -4.20
C HIS A 113 10.07 12.55 -3.74
N GLU A 114 10.55 12.66 -2.50
CA GLU A 114 11.33 13.82 -2.07
C GLU A 114 12.76 13.73 -2.60
N GLU A 115 13.40 12.57 -2.48
CA GLU A 115 14.70 12.31 -3.10
C GLU A 115 14.66 12.52 -4.62
N ALA A 116 13.59 12.06 -5.29
CA ALA A 116 13.40 12.27 -6.72
C ALA A 116 13.31 13.75 -7.09
N ARG A 117 12.67 14.58 -6.26
CA ARG A 117 12.60 16.03 -6.44
C ARG A 117 13.97 16.69 -6.24
N ARG A 118 14.73 16.29 -5.22
CA ARG A 118 16.09 16.79 -4.96
C ARG A 118 17.05 16.47 -6.11
N LYS A 119 16.93 15.27 -6.68
CA LYS A 119 17.75 14.82 -7.82
C LYS A 119 17.20 15.27 -9.17
N HIS A 120 16.10 16.04 -9.20
CA HIS A 120 15.42 16.46 -10.43
C HIS A 120 15.22 15.32 -11.43
N THR A 121 14.81 14.14 -10.95
CA THR A 121 14.63 12.95 -11.80
C THR A 121 13.20 12.44 -11.72
N GLY A 122 12.60 12.12 -12.86
CA GLY A 122 11.31 11.42 -12.96
C GLY A 122 11.48 9.90 -13.00
N GLY A 123 10.39 9.16 -13.13
CA GLY A 123 10.47 7.71 -13.24
C GLY A 123 9.12 7.03 -13.27
N LYS A 124 9.11 5.73 -12.98
CA LYS A 124 7.87 4.94 -12.90
C LYS A 124 7.39 4.83 -11.47
N ILE A 125 6.10 5.06 -11.25
CA ILE A 125 5.50 4.89 -9.93
C ILE A 125 5.37 3.41 -9.59
N LEU A 126 5.81 3.03 -8.39
CA LEU A 126 5.68 1.66 -7.89
C LEU A 126 4.55 1.53 -6.90
N GLY A 127 4.53 2.40 -5.90
CA GLY A 127 3.68 2.21 -4.75
C GLY A 127 3.74 3.39 -3.80
N PHE A 128 2.99 3.28 -2.72
CA PHE A 128 2.92 4.27 -1.67
C PHE A 128 2.80 3.58 -0.31
N PHE A 129 3.25 4.28 0.71
CA PHE A 129 3.01 3.91 2.10
C PHE A 129 2.83 5.16 2.94
N PHE A 130 1.98 5.08 3.97
CA PHE A 130 1.76 6.19 4.88
C PHE A 130 1.37 5.73 6.28
N GLN A 131 1.65 6.62 7.23
CA GLN A 131 1.24 6.51 8.62
C GLN A 131 -0.03 7.32 8.72
N GLY A 132 -1.13 6.67 9.10
CA GLY A 132 -2.35 7.37 9.43
C GLY A 132 -2.41 7.61 10.92
N CYS A 133 -2.78 8.82 11.32
CA CYS A 133 -3.27 9.05 12.66
C CYS A 133 -4.65 8.39 12.78
N ASN A 134 -4.68 7.27 13.50
CA ASN A 134 -5.85 6.59 14.05
C ASN A 134 -6.88 5.98 13.07
N THR A 135 -6.84 4.65 12.96
CA THR A 135 -7.78 3.74 12.28
C THR A 135 -9.25 3.79 12.76
N TYR A 136 -9.63 4.67 13.68
CA TYR A 136 -11.01 4.78 14.18
C TYR A 136 -11.95 5.62 13.30
N ILE A 137 -11.44 6.55 12.48
CA ILE A 137 -12.31 7.43 11.68
C ILE A 137 -12.63 6.83 10.30
N TYR A 138 -11.69 6.11 9.67
CA TYR A 138 -11.91 5.51 8.34
C TYR A 138 -12.66 4.16 8.35
N LYS A 139 -12.65 3.40 9.46
CA LYS A 139 -13.45 2.17 9.58
C LYS A 139 -14.97 2.47 9.64
N LYS A 140 -15.36 3.60 10.26
CA LYS A 140 -16.77 4.04 10.24
C LYS A 140 -17.24 4.28 8.81
N SER A 141 -16.49 5.00 7.97
CA SER A 141 -16.93 5.42 6.63
C SER A 141 -17.14 4.26 5.63
N ALA A 142 -16.32 3.21 5.66
CA ALA A 142 -16.51 2.04 4.81
C ALA A 142 -17.68 1.13 5.26
N SER A 143 -17.84 0.94 6.57
CA SER A 143 -18.99 0.23 7.16
C SER A 143 -20.31 0.96 6.91
N TRP A 144 -20.30 2.29 7.03
CA TRP A 144 -21.47 3.15 6.82
C TRP A 144 -21.93 3.18 5.34
N LYS A 145 -20.98 3.22 4.38
CA LYS A 145 -21.31 3.12 2.94
C LYS A 145 -21.94 1.76 2.59
N LYS A 146 -21.46 0.66 3.17
CA LYS A 146 -22.01 -0.68 2.95
C LYS A 146 -23.41 -0.84 3.60
N LYS A 147 -23.61 -0.29 4.81
CA LYS A 147 -24.94 -0.22 5.47
C LYS A 147 -25.95 0.61 4.66
N LYS A 148 -25.56 1.78 4.14
CA LYS A 148 -26.46 2.61 3.31
C LYS A 148 -26.88 1.94 1.99
N LYS A 149 -26.01 1.14 1.37
CA LYS A 149 -26.34 0.41 0.14
C LYS A 149 -27.37 -0.70 0.41
N ASN A 150 -27.14 -1.51 1.45
CA ASN A 150 -28.07 -2.57 1.85
C ASN A 150 -29.44 -2.01 2.30
N GLN A 151 -29.48 -0.85 2.96
CA GLN A 151 -30.73 -0.24 3.41
C GLN A 151 -31.56 0.33 2.25
N LYS A 152 -30.92 0.88 1.21
CA LYS A 152 -31.60 1.30 -0.04
C LYS A 152 -32.13 0.10 -0.83
N GLU A 153 -31.43 -1.02 -0.82
CA GLU A 153 -31.83 -2.25 -1.50
C GLU A 153 -33.03 -2.91 -0.81
N SER A 154 -33.04 -2.95 0.52
CA SER A 154 -34.17 -3.44 1.32
C SER A 154 -35.44 -2.58 1.15
N GLN A 155 -35.28 -1.25 1.05
CA GLN A 155 -36.39 -0.32 0.77
C GLN A 155 -36.98 -0.52 -0.64
N ARG A 156 -36.13 -0.78 -1.66
CA ARG A 156 -36.59 -1.09 -3.03
C ARG A 156 -37.34 -2.41 -3.11
N ILE A 157 -36.89 -3.45 -2.40
CA ILE A 157 -37.56 -4.76 -2.37
C ILE A 157 -38.94 -4.64 -1.72
N ASN A 158 -39.07 -3.92 -0.60
CA ASN A 158 -40.36 -3.68 0.05
C ASN A 158 -41.33 -2.84 -0.79
N LEU A 159 -40.83 -1.89 -1.58
CA LEU A 159 -41.65 -1.12 -2.51
C LEU A 159 -42.17 -2.00 -3.67
N LEU A 160 -41.31 -2.85 -4.24
CA LEU A 160 -41.68 -3.81 -5.29
C LEU A 160 -42.71 -4.85 -4.81
N LEU A 161 -42.61 -5.30 -3.56
CA LEU A 161 -43.58 -6.22 -2.95
C LEU A 161 -44.95 -5.56 -2.69
N ARG A 162 -45.00 -4.23 -2.51
CA ARG A 162 -46.26 -3.49 -2.34
C ARG A 162 -47.02 -3.23 -3.65
N PHE A 163 -46.34 -3.24 -4.79
CA PHE A 163 -46.98 -3.08 -6.11
C PHE A 163 -47.43 -4.41 -6.75
N LYS A 164 -47.13 -5.55 -6.13
CA LYS A 164 -47.55 -6.90 -6.57
C LYS A 164 -48.76 -7.46 -5.81
N LYS A 165 -49.46 -6.63 -5.04
CA LYS A 165 -50.79 -6.88 -4.48
C LYS A 165 -51.77 -5.92 -5.15
#